data_AF-A0A2N3HF54-F1
#
_entry.id   AF-A0A2N3HF54-F1
#
_cell.length_a   1.000
_cell.length_b   1.000
_cell.length_c   1.000
_cell.angle_alpha   90.00
_cell.angle_beta   90.00
_cell.angle_gamma   90.00
#
_symmetry.space_group_name_H-M   'P 1'
#
loop_
_entity.id
_entity.type
_entity.pdbx_description
1 polymer ?
#
loop_
_entity_poly.entity_id
_entity_poly.type
_entity_poly.pdbx_seq_one_letter_code
_entity_poly.pdbx_strand_id
1 'polypeptide(L)'
;MKNILNGLINHETLESEEAKQILVNISNQMYNQSQIASFLTVFMIRSITLEELKGFRNALLELCVPINLNDFNAIDLCGTGGDGKNTFNISTLASFVTAGAGVHVAKHGNYGVSSSCGSSNVMEFLGIKFSSDEDFLKRAMDKAGICILHAPLFHPAMKHVAPIRRELGVKTFFNILGPMVNPSFPKNQMVGVFNLELLRLYGYLYQNTDKNYSIVHALDGYDEISLTGKTKVISNESELLFSPEDLGLSQIKQDAIYGGNTVEEAAKIFMDVIHGKGTEAQNNVVCANAGLAIATVKQISHKQGFELAKESLLSGKAKQSLEILIELSR
;
A
#
# COMPACT_ATOMS: atom_id res chain seq x y z
N MET A 1 -15.27 -12.59 -24.17
CA MET A 1 -13.83 -12.30 -24.31
C MET A 1 -13.36 -12.07 -25.74
N LYS A 2 -13.68 -12.89 -26.75
CA LYS A 2 -13.14 -12.72 -28.13
C LYS A 2 -13.23 -11.27 -28.66
N ASN A 3 -14.43 -10.67 -28.61
CA ASN A 3 -14.63 -9.29 -29.11
C ASN A 3 -13.81 -8.26 -28.31
N ILE A 4 -13.78 -8.41 -26.98
CA ILE A 4 -12.96 -7.57 -26.08
C ILE A 4 -11.48 -7.65 -26.49
N LEU A 5 -10.93 -8.85 -26.63
CA LEU A 5 -9.52 -9.01 -27.03
C LEU A 5 -9.26 -8.42 -28.42
N ASN A 6 -10.16 -8.62 -29.39
CA ASN A 6 -10.00 -8.04 -30.72
C ASN A 6 -9.95 -6.51 -30.69
N GLY A 7 -10.85 -5.86 -29.95
CA GLY A 7 -10.83 -4.40 -29.79
C GLY A 7 -9.54 -3.92 -29.11
N LEU A 8 -9.18 -4.57 -28.00
CA LEU A 8 -7.96 -4.24 -27.26
C LEU A 8 -6.67 -4.43 -28.08
N ILE A 9 -6.61 -5.45 -28.94
CA ILE A 9 -5.50 -5.70 -29.87
C ILE A 9 -5.43 -4.62 -30.95
N ASN A 10 -6.58 -4.06 -31.36
CA ASN A 10 -6.67 -2.93 -32.28
C ASN A 10 -6.47 -1.56 -31.58
N HIS A 11 -5.91 -1.55 -30.37
CA HIS A 11 -5.65 -0.36 -29.56
C HIS A 11 -6.91 0.40 -29.10
N GLU A 12 -8.08 -0.24 -29.13
CA GLU A 12 -9.27 0.30 -28.48
C GLU A 12 -9.12 0.25 -26.95
N THR A 13 -9.77 1.18 -26.27
CA THR A 13 -9.80 1.29 -24.80
C THR A 13 -11.18 0.94 -24.29
N LEU A 14 -11.26 0.45 -23.06
CA LEU A 14 -12.54 0.12 -22.43
C LEU A 14 -13.10 1.32 -21.68
N GLU A 15 -14.42 1.49 -21.76
CA GLU A 15 -15.12 2.39 -20.84
C GLU A 15 -15.13 1.81 -19.41
N SER A 16 -15.38 2.66 -18.42
CA SER A 16 -15.29 2.26 -17.00
C SER A 16 -16.22 1.09 -16.65
N GLU A 17 -17.47 1.11 -17.13
CA GLU A 17 -18.43 0.04 -16.85
C GLU A 17 -18.05 -1.27 -17.57
N GLU A 18 -17.49 -1.19 -18.78
CA GLU A 18 -17.03 -2.37 -19.51
C GLU A 18 -15.86 -3.03 -18.78
N ALA A 19 -14.87 -2.23 -18.37
CA ALA A 19 -13.73 -2.68 -17.59
C ALA A 19 -14.17 -3.35 -16.27
N LYS A 20 -15.14 -2.74 -15.58
CA LYS A 20 -15.74 -3.30 -14.38
C LYS A 20 -16.38 -4.67 -14.64
N GLN A 21 -17.27 -4.76 -15.63
CA GLN A 21 -18.00 -5.99 -15.94
C GLN A 21 -17.05 -7.12 -16.35
N ILE A 22 -15.93 -6.81 -17.01
CA ILE A 22 -14.91 -7.81 -17.37
C ILE A 22 -14.33 -8.47 -16.12
N LEU A 23 -13.94 -7.71 -15.09
CA LEU A 23 -13.41 -8.29 -13.85
C LEU A 23 -14.48 -9.08 -13.08
N VAL A 24 -15.73 -8.62 -13.07
CA VAL A 24 -16.86 -9.38 -12.49
C VAL A 24 -17.03 -10.73 -13.22
N ASN A 25 -16.99 -10.73 -14.55
CA ASN A 25 -17.09 -11.95 -15.35
C ASN A 25 -15.89 -12.89 -15.15
N ILE A 26 -14.68 -12.35 -14.95
CA ILE A 26 -13.49 -13.13 -14.57
C ILE A 26 -13.73 -13.81 -13.21
N SER A 27 -14.25 -13.08 -12.22
CA SER A 27 -14.58 -13.64 -10.90
C SER A 27 -15.67 -14.73 -10.98
N ASN A 28 -16.63 -14.57 -11.89
CA ASN A 28 -17.70 -15.55 -12.14
C ASN A 28 -17.27 -16.71 -13.07
N GLN A 29 -15.97 -16.85 -13.36
CA GLN A 29 -15.40 -17.94 -14.18
C GLN A 29 -16.00 -18.03 -15.59
N MET A 30 -16.46 -16.91 -16.14
CA MET A 30 -17.02 -16.87 -17.50
C MET A 30 -15.95 -16.95 -18.60
N TYR A 31 -14.67 -16.87 -18.23
CA TYR A 31 -13.53 -16.90 -19.14
C TYR A 31 -12.51 -17.94 -18.70
N ASN A 32 -11.87 -18.59 -19.67
CA ASN A 32 -10.83 -19.57 -19.38
C ASN A 32 -9.48 -18.90 -19.07
N GLN A 33 -8.52 -19.70 -18.58
CA GLN A 33 -7.21 -19.18 -18.16
C GLN A 33 -6.43 -18.52 -19.31
N SER A 34 -6.47 -19.09 -20.53
CA SER A 34 -5.79 -18.53 -21.69
C SER A 34 -6.34 -17.15 -22.07
N GLN A 35 -7.67 -17.00 -22.02
CA GLN A 35 -8.37 -15.74 -22.26
C GLN A 35 -7.99 -14.66 -21.24
N ILE A 36 -7.92 -15.04 -19.96
CA ILE A 36 -7.50 -14.13 -18.90
C ILE A 36 -6.03 -13.76 -19.07
N ALA A 37 -5.14 -14.73 -19.33
CA ALA A 37 -3.72 -14.47 -19.57
C ALA A 37 -3.52 -13.50 -20.75
N SER A 38 -4.20 -13.71 -21.89
CA SER A 38 -4.17 -12.79 -23.03
C SER A 38 -4.65 -11.39 -22.65
N PHE A 39 -5.75 -11.30 -21.89
CA PHE A 39 -6.28 -10.02 -21.42
C PHE A 39 -5.25 -9.28 -20.55
N LEU A 40 -4.62 -9.97 -19.59
CA LEU A 40 -3.57 -9.38 -18.75
C LEU A 40 -2.38 -8.91 -19.59
N THR A 41 -1.94 -9.72 -20.57
CA THR A 41 -0.80 -9.40 -21.43
C THR A 41 -1.05 -8.12 -22.24
N VAL A 42 -2.27 -7.86 -22.71
CA VAL A 42 -2.55 -6.59 -23.42
C VAL A 42 -2.20 -5.38 -22.55
N PHE A 43 -2.60 -5.39 -21.27
CA PHE A 43 -2.27 -4.32 -20.32
C PHE A 43 -0.81 -4.33 -19.83
N MET A 44 0.01 -5.31 -20.23
CA MET A 44 1.46 -5.28 -20.01
C MET A 44 2.20 -4.57 -21.13
N ILE A 45 1.63 -4.57 -22.35
CA ILE A 45 2.26 -3.98 -23.54
C ILE A 45 1.72 -2.59 -23.90
N ARG A 46 0.70 -2.11 -23.18
CA ARG A 46 0.19 -0.74 -23.25
C ARG A 46 -0.16 -0.18 -21.88
N SER A 47 -0.19 1.15 -21.78
CA SER A 47 -0.68 1.83 -20.60
C SER A 47 -2.17 1.61 -20.37
N ILE A 48 -2.54 1.50 -19.09
CA ILE A 48 -3.93 1.50 -18.65
C ILE A 48 -4.48 2.93 -18.65
N THR A 49 -5.69 3.12 -19.16
CA THR A 49 -6.36 4.42 -19.12
C THR A 49 -7.01 4.69 -17.75
N LEU A 50 -7.38 5.94 -17.49
CA LEU A 50 -8.06 6.31 -16.25
C LEU A 50 -9.43 5.61 -16.11
N GLU A 51 -10.20 5.49 -17.18
CA GLU A 51 -11.53 4.85 -17.15
C GLU A 51 -11.44 3.34 -16.91
N GLU A 52 -10.46 2.67 -17.54
CA GLU A 52 -10.14 1.26 -17.28
C GLU A 52 -9.74 1.04 -15.82
N LEU A 53 -8.85 1.88 -15.29
CA LEU A 53 -8.39 1.79 -13.91
C LEU A 53 -9.54 2.00 -12.91
N LYS A 54 -10.42 2.99 -13.16
CA LYS A 54 -11.66 3.22 -12.39
C LYS A 54 -12.55 1.98 -12.40
N GLY A 55 -12.80 1.42 -13.58
CA GLY A 55 -13.67 0.26 -13.74
C GLY A 55 -13.16 -0.96 -12.99
N PHE A 56 -11.86 -1.25 -13.15
CA PHE A 56 -11.23 -2.37 -12.47
C PHE A 56 -11.19 -2.20 -10.95
N ARG A 57 -10.90 -0.98 -10.45
CA ARG A 57 -10.99 -0.66 -9.02
C ARG A 57 -12.40 -0.91 -8.50
N ASN A 58 -13.41 -0.38 -9.18
CA ASN A 58 -14.81 -0.49 -8.76
C ASN A 58 -15.27 -1.95 -8.70
N ALA A 59 -14.87 -2.78 -9.67
CA ALA A 59 -15.16 -4.20 -9.63
C ALA A 59 -14.53 -4.89 -8.40
N LEU A 60 -13.27 -4.59 -8.09
CA LEU A 60 -12.60 -5.20 -6.93
C LEU A 60 -13.18 -4.74 -5.59
N LEU A 61 -13.67 -3.51 -5.51
CA LEU A 61 -14.40 -2.99 -4.36
C LEU A 61 -15.79 -3.61 -4.23
N GLU A 62 -16.50 -3.85 -5.33
CA GLU A 62 -17.81 -4.52 -5.33
C GLU A 62 -17.70 -6.01 -4.94
N LEU A 63 -16.62 -6.66 -5.35
CA LEU A 63 -16.38 -8.08 -5.12
C LEU A 63 -15.64 -8.38 -3.80
N CYS A 64 -15.29 -7.35 -3.01
CA CYS A 64 -14.58 -7.57 -1.75
C CYS A 64 -15.54 -8.01 -0.64
N VAL A 65 -14.98 -8.54 0.44
CA VAL A 65 -15.67 -8.66 1.73
C VAL A 65 -15.48 -7.31 2.45
N PRO A 66 -16.52 -6.47 2.56
CA PRO A 66 -16.37 -5.15 3.18
C PRO A 66 -16.24 -5.27 4.70
N ILE A 67 -15.54 -4.33 5.32
CA ILE A 67 -15.45 -4.19 6.78
C ILE A 67 -15.79 -2.76 7.18
N ASN A 68 -16.65 -2.59 8.18
CA ASN A 68 -17.03 -1.26 8.65
C ASN A 68 -16.09 -0.75 9.75
N LEU A 69 -15.17 0.17 9.39
CA LEU A 69 -14.27 0.88 10.32
C LEU A 69 -14.48 2.41 10.29
N ASN A 70 -15.68 2.86 9.93
CA ASN A 70 -15.97 4.29 9.72
C ASN A 70 -15.76 5.16 10.98
N ASP A 71 -15.88 4.57 12.17
CA ASP A 71 -15.77 5.27 13.46
C ASP A 71 -14.33 5.73 13.79
N PHE A 72 -13.32 5.22 13.08
CA PHE A 72 -11.92 5.40 13.44
C PHE A 72 -11.20 6.54 12.70
N ASN A 73 -11.81 7.13 11.67
CA ASN A 73 -11.15 8.07 10.75
C ASN A 73 -9.77 7.55 10.28
N ALA A 74 -9.73 6.27 9.88
CA ALA A 74 -8.49 5.58 9.61
C ALA A 74 -7.77 6.09 8.35
N ILE A 75 -6.45 5.90 8.32
CA ILE A 75 -5.62 6.00 7.13
C ILE A 75 -5.11 4.63 6.70
N ASP A 76 -4.93 4.45 5.40
CA ASP A 76 -4.10 3.36 4.86
C ASP A 76 -2.75 3.90 4.39
N LEU A 77 -1.68 3.16 4.69
CA LEU A 77 -0.33 3.43 4.25
C LEU A 77 0.19 2.19 3.51
N CYS A 78 0.19 2.23 2.19
CA CYS A 78 0.62 1.10 1.37
C CYS A 78 1.36 1.56 0.11
N GLY A 79 2.09 0.64 -0.50
CA GLY A 79 2.77 0.86 -1.77
C GLY A 79 2.18 -0.06 -2.83
N THR A 80 2.32 0.32 -4.10
CA THR A 80 2.06 -0.60 -5.23
C THR A 80 2.96 -1.84 -5.21
N GLY A 81 4.10 -1.76 -4.51
CA GLY A 81 5.21 -2.69 -4.59
C GLY A 81 5.81 -2.74 -5.99
N GLY A 82 6.69 -3.69 -6.22
CA GLY A 82 7.27 -3.89 -7.55
C GLY A 82 8.39 -2.91 -7.90
N ASP A 83 8.84 -2.03 -7.02
CA ASP A 83 9.94 -1.10 -7.32
C ASP A 83 11.30 -1.81 -7.58
N GLY A 84 11.44 -3.06 -7.13
CA GLY A 84 12.66 -3.85 -7.27
C GLY A 84 13.80 -3.38 -6.36
N LYS A 85 13.50 -2.58 -5.34
CA LYS A 85 14.50 -1.95 -4.47
C LYS A 85 14.85 -2.78 -3.24
N ASN A 86 13.98 -3.72 -2.87
CA ASN A 86 14.15 -4.61 -1.71
C ASN A 86 14.47 -3.83 -0.43
N THR A 87 13.73 -2.75 -0.17
CA THR A 87 13.79 -2.05 1.11
C THR A 87 13.22 -2.92 2.24
N PHE A 88 13.59 -2.62 3.48
CA PHE A 88 12.88 -3.21 4.62
C PHE A 88 11.41 -2.74 4.62
N ASN A 89 10.53 -3.33 5.42
CA ASN A 89 9.09 -3.05 5.38
C ASN A 89 8.70 -1.67 5.97
N ILE A 90 9.24 -0.59 5.41
CA ILE A 90 9.09 0.80 5.83
C ILE A 90 7.62 1.18 5.94
N SER A 91 6.78 0.93 4.93
CA SER A 91 5.34 1.25 5.02
C SER A 91 4.62 0.52 6.16
N THR A 92 5.12 -0.65 6.58
CA THR A 92 4.54 -1.43 7.68
C THR A 92 4.97 -0.87 9.03
N LEU A 93 6.26 -0.57 9.20
CA LEU A 93 6.75 0.14 10.39
C LEU A 93 6.10 1.51 10.52
N ALA A 94 6.00 2.26 9.42
CA ALA A 94 5.37 3.57 9.38
C ALA A 94 3.92 3.50 9.84
N SER A 95 3.19 2.41 9.53
CA SER A 95 1.83 2.19 10.00
C SER A 95 1.75 2.10 11.54
N PHE A 96 2.66 1.36 12.18
CA PHE A 96 2.72 1.30 13.65
C PHE A 96 3.17 2.62 14.27
N VAL A 97 4.10 3.34 13.63
CA VAL A 97 4.52 4.66 14.09
C VAL A 97 3.38 5.68 14.00
N THR A 98 2.60 5.66 12.92
CA THR A 98 1.38 6.47 12.78
C THR A 98 0.33 6.10 13.84
N ALA A 99 0.10 4.82 14.11
CA ALA A 99 -0.77 4.35 15.19
C ALA A 99 -0.31 4.84 16.57
N GLY A 100 0.98 4.72 16.88
CA GLY A 100 1.57 5.22 18.12
C GLY A 100 1.51 6.75 18.28
N ALA A 101 1.35 7.49 17.18
CA ALA A 101 1.10 8.94 17.20
C ALA A 101 -0.39 9.30 17.38
N GLY A 102 -1.25 8.32 17.65
CA GLY A 102 -2.68 8.51 17.89
C GLY A 102 -3.49 8.72 16.61
N VAL A 103 -3.04 8.18 15.48
CA VAL A 103 -3.78 8.18 14.22
C VAL A 103 -4.13 6.74 13.87
N HIS A 104 -5.42 6.40 13.77
CA HIS A 104 -5.83 5.04 13.48
C HIS A 104 -5.42 4.58 12.07
N VAL A 105 -4.96 3.34 11.96
CA VAL A 105 -4.45 2.78 10.69
C VAL A 105 -5.19 1.50 10.29
N ALA A 106 -5.81 1.51 9.11
CA ALA A 106 -6.42 0.34 8.50
C ALA A 106 -5.54 -0.12 7.33
N LYS A 107 -4.43 -0.80 7.64
CA LYS A 107 -3.40 -1.12 6.64
C LYS A 107 -3.85 -2.25 5.72
N HIS A 108 -3.98 -2.00 4.43
CA HIS A 108 -4.15 -3.08 3.45
C HIS A 108 -2.80 -3.68 3.07
N GLY A 109 -2.65 -4.99 3.25
CA GLY A 109 -1.39 -5.69 3.08
C GLY A 109 -1.52 -6.97 2.27
N ASN A 110 -0.42 -7.41 1.66
CA ASN A 110 -0.35 -8.68 0.95
C ASN A 110 1.01 -9.34 1.17
N TYR A 111 1.15 -10.59 0.73
CA TYR A 111 2.45 -11.25 0.61
C TYR A 111 3.31 -10.56 -0.46
N GLY A 112 4.63 -10.71 -0.35
CA GLY A 112 5.58 -10.11 -1.29
C GLY A 112 5.37 -10.67 -2.70
N VAL A 113 5.22 -9.77 -3.69
CA VAL A 113 5.11 -10.15 -5.11
C VAL A 113 6.46 -10.01 -5.82
N SER A 114 7.32 -9.09 -5.36
CA SER A 114 8.62 -8.76 -5.96
C SER A 114 9.75 -8.57 -4.96
N SER A 115 9.44 -8.20 -3.71
CA SER A 115 10.43 -8.13 -2.64
C SER A 115 10.69 -9.52 -2.06
N SER A 116 11.91 -9.76 -1.59
CA SER A 116 12.28 -11.01 -0.90
C SER A 116 11.37 -11.31 0.30
N CYS A 117 10.82 -10.25 0.93
CA CYS A 117 9.89 -10.37 2.04
C CYS A 117 8.76 -9.32 1.96
N GLY A 118 7.51 -9.77 1.90
CA GLY A 118 6.35 -8.87 1.94
C GLY A 118 5.93 -8.49 3.35
N SER A 119 5.08 -7.46 3.46
CA SER A 119 4.56 -7.00 4.75
C SER A 119 3.83 -8.12 5.50
N SER A 120 2.99 -8.89 4.81
CA SER A 120 2.25 -9.98 5.47
C SER A 120 3.16 -11.12 5.96
N ASN A 121 4.29 -11.37 5.28
CA ASN A 121 5.25 -12.40 5.71
C ASN A 121 5.89 -12.02 7.05
N VAL A 122 6.33 -10.77 7.21
CA VAL A 122 6.92 -10.30 8.48
C VAL A 122 5.87 -10.26 9.59
N MET A 123 4.65 -9.79 9.31
CA MET A 123 3.60 -9.72 10.33
C MET A 123 3.23 -11.12 10.86
N GLU A 124 3.09 -12.10 9.97
CA GLU A 124 2.83 -13.50 10.36
C GLU A 124 4.00 -14.08 11.15
N PHE A 125 5.24 -13.84 10.71
CA PHE A 125 6.45 -14.28 11.42
C PHE A 125 6.55 -13.69 12.84
N LEU A 126 6.10 -12.45 13.04
CA LEU A 126 6.05 -11.79 14.35
C LEU A 126 4.84 -12.23 15.22
N GLY A 127 4.00 -13.14 14.72
CA GLY A 127 2.88 -13.72 15.46
C GLY A 127 1.56 -12.97 15.33
N ILE A 128 1.41 -12.09 14.33
CA ILE A 128 0.11 -11.45 14.04
C ILE A 128 -0.78 -12.43 13.29
N LYS A 129 -2.01 -12.59 13.77
CA LYS A 129 -3.05 -13.41 13.15
C LYS A 129 -3.90 -12.53 12.22
N PHE A 130 -3.95 -12.90 10.94
CA PHE A 130 -4.87 -12.26 10.01
C PHE A 130 -6.29 -12.77 10.21
N SER A 131 -7.26 -11.84 10.16
CA SER A 131 -8.68 -12.15 10.33
C SER A 131 -9.54 -11.24 9.46
N SER A 132 -10.67 -11.75 9.01
CA SER A 132 -11.77 -10.97 8.43
C SER A 132 -12.94 -10.80 9.40
N ASP A 133 -12.78 -11.20 10.67
CA ASP A 133 -13.74 -10.97 11.73
C ASP A 133 -13.77 -9.48 12.12
N GLU A 134 -14.89 -8.81 11.85
CA GLU A 134 -15.08 -7.39 12.12
C GLU A 134 -14.90 -7.04 13.61
N ASP A 135 -15.33 -7.89 14.53
CA ASP A 135 -15.20 -7.63 15.97
C ASP A 135 -13.74 -7.66 16.41
N PHE A 136 -12.94 -8.58 15.86
CA PHE A 136 -11.51 -8.62 16.08
C PHE A 136 -10.83 -7.36 15.54
N LEU A 137 -11.17 -6.96 14.31
CA LEU A 137 -10.58 -5.79 13.66
C LEU A 137 -10.92 -4.50 14.39
N LYS A 138 -12.16 -4.32 14.85
CA LYS A 138 -12.57 -3.19 15.70
C LYS A 138 -11.79 -3.15 17.01
N ARG A 139 -11.66 -4.28 17.71
CA ARG A 139 -10.83 -4.37 18.94
C ARG A 139 -9.36 -4.03 18.68
N ALA A 140 -8.81 -4.43 17.54
CA ALA A 140 -7.45 -4.07 17.14
C ALA A 140 -7.31 -2.56 16.89
N MET A 141 -8.28 -1.95 16.21
CA MET A 141 -8.33 -0.50 16.03
C MET A 141 -8.44 0.24 17.37
N ASP A 142 -9.34 -0.18 18.26
CA ASP A 142 -9.54 0.45 19.58
C ASP A 142 -8.31 0.36 20.49
N LYS A 143 -7.68 -0.80 20.56
CA LYS A 143 -6.61 -1.08 21.55
C LYS A 143 -5.22 -0.81 21.01
N ALA A 144 -4.94 -1.22 19.77
CA ALA A 144 -3.63 -1.06 19.15
C ALA A 144 -3.53 0.20 18.29
N GLY A 145 -4.65 0.84 17.92
CA GLY A 145 -4.66 1.94 16.96
C GLY A 145 -4.49 1.48 15.51
N ILE A 146 -4.42 0.17 15.25
CA ILE A 146 -4.13 -0.39 13.93
C ILE A 146 -4.76 -1.77 13.76
N CYS A 147 -5.24 -2.05 12.54
CA CYS A 147 -5.54 -3.39 12.07
C CYS A 147 -4.86 -3.69 10.74
N ILE A 148 -4.53 -4.97 10.51
CA ILE A 148 -3.96 -5.43 9.24
C ILE A 148 -5.02 -6.15 8.42
N LEU A 149 -5.40 -5.55 7.30
CA LEU A 149 -6.34 -6.11 6.34
C LEU A 149 -5.54 -6.93 5.31
N HIS A 150 -5.45 -8.24 5.53
CA HIS A 150 -4.70 -9.14 4.65
C HIS A 150 -5.52 -9.46 3.39
N ALA A 151 -5.08 -8.95 2.23
CA ALA A 151 -5.83 -8.94 0.98
C ALA A 151 -6.47 -10.29 0.57
N PRO A 152 -5.82 -11.46 0.72
CA PRO A 152 -6.43 -12.76 0.43
C PRO A 152 -7.72 -13.08 1.21
N LEU A 153 -7.92 -12.50 2.39
CA LEU A 153 -9.14 -12.68 3.19
C LEU A 153 -10.31 -11.82 2.68
N PHE A 154 -10.02 -10.71 2.00
CA PHE A 154 -11.01 -9.72 1.59
C PHE A 154 -11.30 -9.70 0.10
N HIS A 155 -10.43 -10.25 -0.75
CA HIS A 155 -10.62 -10.26 -2.20
C HIS A 155 -10.75 -11.69 -2.76
N PRO A 156 -11.84 -12.42 -2.47
CA PRO A 156 -12.02 -13.81 -2.90
C PRO A 156 -11.99 -13.96 -4.43
N ALA A 157 -12.44 -12.95 -5.16
CA ALA A 157 -12.37 -12.87 -6.62
C ALA A 157 -10.95 -13.09 -7.18
N MET A 158 -9.92 -12.73 -6.41
CA MET A 158 -8.52 -12.90 -6.83
C MET A 158 -8.10 -14.37 -6.92
N LYS A 159 -8.82 -15.32 -6.29
CA LYS A 159 -8.50 -16.76 -6.36
C LYS A 159 -8.46 -17.30 -7.79
N HIS A 160 -9.26 -16.72 -8.70
CA HIS A 160 -9.30 -17.12 -10.11
C HIS A 160 -8.17 -16.53 -10.96
N VAL A 161 -7.56 -15.43 -10.51
CA VAL A 161 -6.50 -14.72 -11.24
C VAL A 161 -5.11 -14.99 -10.66
N ALA A 162 -5.03 -15.32 -9.37
CA ALA A 162 -3.77 -15.54 -8.68
C ALA A 162 -2.90 -16.67 -9.28
N PRO A 163 -3.43 -17.84 -9.68
CA PRO A 163 -2.63 -18.88 -10.33
C PRO A 163 -2.01 -18.39 -11.64
N ILE A 164 -2.81 -17.71 -12.47
CA ILE A 164 -2.38 -17.17 -13.76
C ILE A 164 -1.27 -16.13 -13.57
N ARG A 165 -1.43 -15.22 -12.61
CA ARG A 165 -0.40 -14.21 -12.29
C ARG A 165 0.90 -14.87 -11.80
N ARG A 166 0.81 -15.95 -11.03
CA ARG A 166 1.96 -16.71 -10.55
C ARG A 166 2.70 -17.39 -11.71
N GLU A 167 1.97 -17.99 -12.64
CA GLU A 167 2.52 -18.63 -13.83
C GLU A 167 3.16 -17.63 -14.79
N LEU A 168 2.55 -16.45 -14.97
CA LEU A 168 3.10 -15.38 -15.80
C LEU A 168 4.39 -14.80 -15.23
N GLY A 169 4.53 -14.70 -13.90
CA GLY A 169 5.75 -14.24 -13.23
C GLY A 169 6.12 -12.78 -13.51
N VAL A 170 5.22 -11.99 -14.12
CA VAL A 170 5.44 -10.58 -14.49
C VAL A 170 4.39 -9.67 -13.87
N LYS A 171 4.72 -8.36 -13.78
CA LYS A 171 3.79 -7.34 -13.27
C LYS A 171 2.55 -7.22 -14.16
N THR A 172 1.41 -7.01 -13.52
CA THR A 172 0.10 -6.84 -14.19
C THR A 172 -0.59 -5.60 -13.64
N PHE A 173 -1.67 -5.13 -14.26
CA PHE A 173 -2.43 -4.00 -13.71
C PHE A 173 -3.00 -4.26 -12.30
N PHE A 174 -3.10 -5.52 -11.85
CA PHE A 174 -3.45 -5.83 -10.45
C PHE A 174 -2.44 -5.31 -9.43
N ASN A 175 -1.16 -5.14 -9.81
CA ASN A 175 -0.16 -4.49 -8.95
C ASN A 175 -0.48 -3.00 -8.74
N ILE A 176 -1.14 -2.37 -9.71
CA ILE A 176 -1.58 -0.98 -9.65
C ILE A 176 -2.81 -0.85 -8.76
N LEU A 177 -3.69 -1.87 -8.72
CA LEU A 177 -4.98 -1.78 -8.02
C LEU A 177 -4.89 -1.98 -6.50
N GLY A 178 -3.88 -2.68 -5.99
CA GLY A 178 -3.80 -3.09 -4.57
C GLY A 178 -4.06 -1.95 -3.56
N PRO A 179 -3.37 -0.80 -3.67
CA PRO A 179 -3.60 0.34 -2.79
C PRO A 179 -4.98 1.02 -2.90
N MET A 180 -5.73 0.77 -3.99
CA MET A 180 -7.01 1.44 -4.23
C MET A 180 -8.23 0.67 -3.73
N VAL A 181 -8.02 -0.57 -3.29
CA VAL A 181 -9.10 -1.54 -3.04
C VAL A 181 -9.20 -1.97 -1.58
N ASN A 182 -8.70 -1.15 -0.65
CA ASN A 182 -8.81 -1.42 0.78
C ASN A 182 -10.30 -1.66 1.17
N PRO A 183 -10.63 -2.82 1.78
CA PRO A 183 -12.00 -3.24 2.05
C PRO A 183 -12.70 -2.46 3.17
N SER A 184 -11.97 -1.57 3.87
CA SER A 184 -12.52 -0.66 4.87
C SER A 184 -12.86 0.73 4.33
N PHE A 185 -12.59 0.99 3.05
CA PHE A 185 -12.88 2.27 2.39
C PHE A 185 -12.35 3.50 3.16
N PRO A 186 -11.07 3.53 3.58
CA PRO A 186 -10.56 4.57 4.45
C PRO A 186 -10.64 5.94 3.76
N LYS A 187 -11.07 6.96 4.51
CA LYS A 187 -11.16 8.35 4.01
C LYS A 187 -9.79 8.98 3.79
N ASN A 188 -8.76 8.46 4.45
CA ASN A 188 -7.39 8.96 4.35
C ASN A 188 -6.49 7.91 3.68
N GLN A 189 -5.58 8.37 2.81
CA GLN A 189 -4.64 7.49 2.10
C GLN A 189 -3.27 8.13 1.99
N MET A 190 -2.24 7.44 2.44
CA MET A 190 -0.88 7.65 1.97
C MET A 190 -0.51 6.47 1.09
N VAL A 191 -0.15 6.73 -0.16
CA VAL A 191 0.18 5.67 -1.11
C VAL A 191 1.45 5.98 -1.86
N GLY A 192 2.33 5.00 -1.91
CA GLY A 192 3.48 5.06 -2.79
C GLY A 192 3.27 4.30 -4.09
N VAL A 193 3.81 4.85 -5.18
CA VAL A 193 3.73 4.25 -6.52
C VAL A 193 5.11 4.10 -7.14
N PHE A 194 5.31 3.04 -7.92
CA PHE A 194 6.64 2.71 -8.46
C PHE A 194 7.09 3.57 -9.66
N ASN A 195 6.23 4.43 -10.23
CA ASN A 195 6.62 5.35 -11.31
C ASN A 195 5.76 6.64 -11.38
N LEU A 196 6.24 7.63 -12.12
CA LEU A 196 5.57 8.92 -12.32
C LEU A 196 4.24 8.84 -13.11
N GLU A 197 4.09 7.84 -13.98
CA GLU A 197 2.85 7.64 -14.74
C GLU A 197 1.70 7.25 -13.80
N LEU A 198 1.95 6.29 -12.91
CA LEU A 198 1.00 5.89 -11.88
C LEU A 198 0.73 7.01 -10.89
N LEU A 199 1.74 7.81 -10.54
CA LEU A 199 1.55 8.98 -9.67
C LEU A 199 0.47 9.90 -10.23
N ARG A 200 0.53 10.18 -11.54
CA ARG A 200 -0.46 11.00 -12.25
C ARG A 200 -1.83 10.33 -12.33
N LEU A 201 -1.88 9.03 -12.66
CA LEU A 201 -3.14 8.28 -12.73
C LEU A 201 -3.87 8.25 -11.38
N TYR A 202 -3.14 8.01 -10.28
CA TYR A 202 -3.68 8.07 -8.93
C TYR A 202 -4.18 9.49 -8.59
N GLY A 203 -3.42 10.53 -8.95
CA GLY A 203 -3.84 11.92 -8.76
C GLY A 203 -5.15 12.24 -9.49
N TYR A 204 -5.26 11.85 -10.77
CA TYR A 204 -6.49 12.07 -11.54
C TYR A 204 -7.69 11.26 -11.03
N LEU A 205 -7.43 10.11 -10.43
CA LEU A 205 -8.48 9.31 -9.81
C LEU A 205 -8.98 9.96 -8.53
N TYR A 206 -8.08 10.37 -7.63
CA TYR A 206 -8.46 10.87 -6.30
C TYR A 206 -8.94 12.32 -6.28
N GLN A 207 -8.52 13.18 -7.21
CA GLN A 207 -9.04 14.56 -7.32
C GLN A 207 -10.57 14.62 -7.51
N ASN A 208 -11.19 13.54 -7.98
CA ASN A 208 -12.63 13.41 -8.21
C ASN A 208 -13.34 12.69 -7.05
N THR A 209 -12.72 12.62 -5.87
CA THR A 209 -13.25 11.94 -4.68
C THR A 209 -13.14 12.82 -3.44
N ASP A 210 -13.83 12.46 -2.37
CA ASP A 210 -13.73 13.09 -1.05
C ASP A 210 -12.55 12.54 -0.22
N LYS A 211 -11.71 11.70 -0.82
CA LYS A 211 -10.56 11.10 -0.16
C LYS A 211 -9.50 12.17 0.13
N ASN A 212 -8.99 12.17 1.34
CA ASN A 212 -7.81 12.92 1.75
C ASN A 212 -6.56 12.07 1.46
N TYR A 213 -5.65 12.55 0.62
CA TYR A 213 -4.58 11.70 0.11
C TYR A 213 -3.20 12.36 0.04
N SER A 214 -2.18 11.51 0.05
CA SER A 214 -0.81 11.85 -0.31
C SER A 214 -0.22 10.71 -1.11
N ILE A 215 0.05 10.96 -2.39
CA ILE A 215 0.63 9.99 -3.32
C ILE A 215 2.10 10.33 -3.47
N VAL A 216 3.00 9.35 -3.30
CA VAL A 216 4.44 9.55 -3.33
C VAL A 216 5.14 8.68 -4.37
N HIS A 217 6.18 9.22 -4.98
CA HIS A 217 7.12 8.49 -5.80
C HIS A 217 8.51 9.09 -5.68
N ALA A 218 9.48 8.32 -5.17
CA ALA A 218 10.86 8.78 -5.16
C ALA A 218 11.43 8.77 -6.58
N LEU A 219 12.12 9.84 -6.99
CA LEU A 219 12.60 10.00 -8.37
C LEU A 219 13.67 8.98 -8.76
N ASP A 220 14.27 8.32 -7.78
CA ASP A 220 15.19 7.21 -7.93
C ASP A 220 14.50 5.84 -7.88
N GLY A 221 13.18 5.80 -7.92
CA GLY A 221 12.37 4.64 -8.30
C GLY A 221 11.64 3.92 -7.16
N TYR A 222 11.67 4.44 -5.93
CA TYR A 222 10.97 3.83 -4.80
C TYR A 222 9.50 4.21 -4.77
N ASP A 223 8.66 3.30 -4.30
CA ASP A 223 7.24 3.55 -4.02
C ASP A 223 7.03 3.98 -2.56
N GLU A 224 7.90 4.87 -2.09
CA GLU A 224 7.88 5.46 -0.74
C GLU A 224 8.81 6.67 -0.67
N ILE A 225 8.78 7.44 0.41
CA ILE A 225 9.82 8.44 0.68
C ILE A 225 11.07 7.70 1.14
N SER A 226 12.06 7.55 0.26
CA SER A 226 13.27 6.75 0.51
C SER A 226 14.37 7.50 1.25
N LEU A 227 14.34 8.84 1.24
CA LEU A 227 15.43 9.73 1.66
C LEU A 227 16.76 9.56 0.88
N THR A 228 16.80 8.70 -0.12
CA THR A 228 17.97 8.50 -1.01
C THR A 228 18.01 9.52 -2.14
N GLY A 229 16.96 10.33 -2.29
CA GLY A 229 16.84 11.38 -3.29
C GLY A 229 15.55 12.18 -3.09
N LYS A 230 15.19 12.96 -4.11
CA LYS A 230 13.96 13.75 -4.10
C LYS A 230 12.74 12.85 -4.32
N THR A 231 11.64 13.17 -3.66
CA THR A 231 10.36 12.47 -3.78
C THR A 231 9.29 13.41 -4.30
N LYS A 232 8.60 13.01 -5.36
CA LYS A 232 7.44 13.74 -5.84
C LYS A 232 6.23 13.37 -5.01
N VAL A 233 5.51 14.39 -4.52
CA VAL A 233 4.32 14.21 -3.66
C VAL A 233 3.15 14.94 -4.30
N ILE A 234 2.02 14.24 -4.46
CA ILE A 234 0.73 14.83 -4.86
C ILE A 234 -0.26 14.68 -3.72
N SER A 235 -0.82 15.79 -3.25
CA SER A 235 -1.90 15.85 -2.25
C SER A 235 -3.17 16.46 -2.85
N ASN A 236 -4.18 16.69 -1.99
CA ASN A 236 -5.40 17.39 -2.38
C ASN A 236 -5.15 18.83 -2.86
N GLU A 237 -4.22 19.57 -2.23
CA GLU A 237 -3.97 20.98 -2.60
C GLU A 237 -2.70 21.22 -3.42
N SER A 238 -1.78 20.25 -3.49
CA SER A 238 -0.44 20.53 -4.01
C SER A 238 0.20 19.36 -4.76
N GLU A 239 1.08 19.72 -5.68
CA GLU A 239 2.06 18.83 -6.29
C GLU A 239 3.44 19.45 -6.06
N LEU A 240 4.29 18.76 -5.29
CA LEU A 240 5.59 19.28 -4.89
C LEU A 240 6.70 18.26 -5.04
N LEU A 241 7.94 18.75 -5.01
CA LEU A 241 9.13 17.93 -4.99
C LEU A 241 9.79 18.08 -3.62
N PHE A 242 9.63 17.06 -2.78
CA PHE A 242 10.18 16.95 -1.44
C PHE A 242 11.63 16.48 -1.49
N SER A 243 12.49 16.99 -0.61
CA SER A 243 13.84 16.48 -0.38
C SER A 243 14.12 16.19 1.10
N PRO A 244 15.10 15.34 1.43
CA PRO A 244 15.47 15.05 2.83
C PRO A 244 15.73 16.31 3.66
N GLU A 245 16.30 17.35 3.03
CA GLU A 245 16.64 18.62 3.68
C GLU A 245 15.41 19.39 4.17
N ASP A 246 14.22 19.16 3.60
CA ASP A 246 12.97 19.75 4.07
C ASP A 246 12.59 19.27 5.49
N LEU A 247 13.09 18.10 5.89
CA LEU A 247 13.01 17.56 7.25
C LEU A 247 14.26 17.83 8.08
N GLY A 248 15.23 18.58 7.56
CA GLY A 248 16.53 18.79 8.19
C GLY A 248 17.42 17.54 8.20
N LEU A 249 17.20 16.62 7.26
CA LEU A 249 17.96 15.39 7.11
C LEU A 249 18.94 15.48 5.94
N SER A 250 19.98 14.67 6.00
CA SER A 250 20.89 14.44 4.88
C SER A 250 20.38 13.30 4.01
N GLN A 251 20.67 13.36 2.71
CA GLN A 251 20.46 12.24 1.80
C GLN A 251 21.22 10.99 2.26
N ILE A 252 20.54 9.84 2.22
CA ILE A 252 21.10 8.54 2.61
C ILE A 252 21.45 7.67 1.40
N LYS A 253 22.18 6.58 1.63
CA LYS A 253 22.50 5.58 0.59
C LYS A 253 21.47 4.46 0.58
N GLN A 254 21.23 3.86 -0.59
CA GLN A 254 20.32 2.72 -0.76
C GLN A 254 20.62 1.57 0.21
N ASP A 255 21.89 1.22 0.41
CA ASP A 255 22.30 0.13 1.30
C ASP A 255 21.85 0.34 2.75
N ALA A 256 21.63 1.60 3.18
CA ALA A 256 21.19 1.92 4.53
C ALA A 256 19.72 1.54 4.80
N ILE A 257 18.93 1.31 3.75
CA ILE A 257 17.51 0.94 3.84
C ILE A 257 17.21 -0.42 3.20
N TYR A 258 18.25 -1.23 2.94
CA TYR A 258 18.08 -2.58 2.41
C TYR A 258 17.38 -3.51 3.42
N GLY A 259 16.46 -4.34 2.93
CA GLY A 259 15.54 -5.15 3.73
C GLY A 259 16.00 -6.54 4.11
N GLY A 260 17.16 -6.98 3.64
CA GLY A 260 17.60 -8.36 3.77
C GLY A 260 17.01 -9.29 2.71
N ASN A 261 17.42 -10.55 2.76
CA ASN A 261 17.05 -11.59 1.80
C ASN A 261 16.06 -12.61 2.37
N THR A 262 15.90 -12.66 3.69
CA THR A 262 15.04 -13.62 4.38
C THR A 262 13.99 -12.93 5.23
N VAL A 263 12.94 -13.67 5.60
CA VAL A 263 11.89 -13.16 6.49
C VAL A 263 12.47 -12.84 7.87
N GLU A 264 13.41 -13.67 8.34
CA GLU A 264 14.10 -13.50 9.62
C GLU A 264 14.95 -12.23 9.66
N GLU A 265 15.69 -11.93 8.59
CA GLU A 265 16.48 -10.69 8.47
C GLU A 265 15.58 -9.46 8.45
N ALA A 266 14.51 -9.48 7.65
CA ALA A 266 13.53 -8.41 7.57
C ALA A 266 12.83 -8.19 8.93
N ALA A 267 12.43 -9.27 9.60
CA ALA A 267 11.83 -9.22 10.93
C ALA A 267 12.80 -8.69 11.98
N LYS A 268 14.09 -9.02 11.91
CA LYS A 268 15.11 -8.46 12.80
C LYS A 268 15.23 -6.94 12.62
N ILE A 269 15.36 -6.47 11.38
CA ILE A 269 15.41 -5.02 11.08
C ILE A 269 14.13 -4.34 11.58
N PHE A 270 12.97 -4.95 11.33
CA PHE A 270 11.69 -4.46 11.80
C PHE A 270 11.69 -4.29 13.33
N MET A 271 12.13 -5.32 14.05
CA MET A 271 12.19 -5.29 15.51
C MET A 271 13.21 -4.27 16.03
N ASP A 272 14.38 -4.14 15.40
CA ASP A 272 15.37 -3.12 15.80
C ASP A 272 14.79 -1.71 15.62
N VAL A 273 14.16 -1.41 14.49
CA VAL A 273 13.57 -0.10 14.21
C VAL A 273 12.41 0.20 15.16
N ILE A 274 11.43 -0.70 15.32
CA ILE A 274 10.26 -0.43 16.19
C ILE A 274 10.65 -0.23 17.66
N HIS A 275 11.79 -0.76 18.09
CA HIS A 275 12.38 -0.52 19.41
C HIS A 275 13.16 0.80 19.53
N GLY A 276 13.22 1.60 18.45
CA GLY A 276 14.05 2.79 18.37
C GLY A 276 15.56 2.50 18.31
N LYS A 277 15.95 1.26 17.98
CA LYS A 277 17.34 0.77 17.93
C LYS A 277 17.86 0.58 16.50
N GLY A 278 17.05 0.88 15.48
CA GLY A 278 17.50 0.92 14.09
C GLY A 278 18.56 1.99 13.88
N THR A 279 19.25 1.93 12.74
CA THR A 279 20.18 3.00 12.37
C THR A 279 19.44 4.33 12.19
N GLU A 280 20.16 5.44 12.26
CA GLU A 280 19.57 6.77 12.02
C GLU A 280 18.81 6.83 10.67
N ALA A 281 19.40 6.25 9.62
CA ALA A 281 18.77 6.17 8.31
C ALA A 281 17.45 5.37 8.33
N GLN A 282 17.44 4.20 8.97
CA GLN A 282 16.26 3.35 9.08
C GLN A 282 15.14 4.01 9.90
N ASN A 283 15.49 4.64 11.03
CA ASN A 283 14.51 5.32 11.86
C ASN A 283 13.93 6.55 11.13
N ASN A 284 14.79 7.34 10.48
CA ASN A 284 14.37 8.55 9.77
C ASN A 284 13.51 8.26 8.55
N VAL A 285 13.81 7.22 7.76
CA VAL A 285 12.98 6.87 6.59
C VAL A 285 11.58 6.40 7.01
N VAL A 286 11.48 5.65 8.10
CA VAL A 286 10.18 5.27 8.69
C VAL A 286 9.43 6.51 9.18
N CYS A 287 10.10 7.39 9.92
CA CYS A 287 9.48 8.61 10.44
C CYS A 287 9.06 9.56 9.31
N ALA A 288 9.78 9.61 8.18
CA ALA A 288 9.41 10.43 7.03
C ALA A 288 8.09 9.97 6.41
N ASN A 289 7.92 8.67 6.20
CA ASN A 289 6.68 8.11 5.65
C ASN A 289 5.51 8.19 6.65
N ALA A 290 5.74 7.82 7.92
CA ALA A 290 4.75 7.93 8.98
C ALA A 290 4.32 9.38 9.20
N GLY A 291 5.29 10.30 9.16
CA GLY A 291 5.06 11.73 9.33
C GLY A 291 4.21 12.32 8.21
N LEU A 292 4.38 11.87 6.96
CA LEU A 292 3.50 12.29 5.88
C LEU A 292 2.07 11.79 6.12
N ALA A 293 1.88 10.53 6.51
CA ALA A 293 0.56 9.99 6.81
C ALA A 293 -0.12 10.69 7.99
N ILE A 294 0.62 10.99 9.06
CA ILE A 294 0.13 11.79 10.20
C ILE A 294 -0.28 13.18 9.72
N ALA A 295 0.56 13.82 8.88
CA ALA A 295 0.28 15.12 8.30
C ALA A 295 -0.97 15.12 7.43
N THR A 296 -1.17 14.09 6.59
CA THR A 296 -2.38 13.89 5.79
C THR A 296 -3.61 13.88 6.70
N VAL A 297 -3.66 13.02 7.72
CA VAL A 297 -4.85 12.90 8.59
C VAL A 297 -5.10 14.14 9.43
N LYS A 298 -4.05 14.72 10.02
CA LYS A 298 -4.17 15.85 10.96
C LYS A 298 -4.21 17.21 10.26
N GLN A 299 -4.02 17.27 8.95
CA GLN A 299 -3.98 18.52 8.17
C GLN A 299 -2.92 19.51 8.70
N ILE A 300 -1.72 18.99 8.93
CA ILE A 300 -0.55 19.74 9.41
C ILE A 300 0.61 19.61 8.42
N SER A 301 1.70 20.34 8.61
CA SER A 301 2.87 20.21 7.73
C SER A 301 3.55 18.85 7.88
N HIS A 302 4.17 18.36 6.80
CA HIS A 302 4.95 17.11 6.83
C HIS A 302 6.05 17.14 7.88
N LYS A 303 6.70 18.30 8.08
CA LYS A 303 7.71 18.49 9.12
C LYS A 303 7.14 18.30 10.54
N GLN A 304 5.96 18.84 10.83
CA GLN A 304 5.29 18.61 12.12
C GLN A 304 4.89 17.14 12.29
N GLY A 305 4.38 16.51 11.24
CA GLY A 305 4.08 15.08 11.24
C GLY A 305 5.32 14.21 11.49
N PHE A 306 6.47 14.58 10.92
CA PHE A 306 7.75 13.90 11.12
C PHE A 306 8.21 13.95 12.58
N GLU A 307 8.08 15.10 13.26
CA GLU A 307 8.41 15.19 14.68
C GLU A 307 7.49 14.32 15.55
N LEU A 308 6.18 14.28 15.24
CA LEU A 308 5.24 13.38 15.92
C LEU A 308 5.58 11.90 15.68
N ALA A 309 6.03 11.55 14.47
CA ALA A 309 6.49 10.21 14.15
C ALA A 309 7.74 9.83 14.94
N LYS A 310 8.72 10.74 15.08
CA LYS A 310 9.91 10.52 15.90
C LYS A 310 9.56 10.33 17.37
N GLU A 311 8.65 11.15 17.91
CA GLU A 311 8.17 10.99 19.28
C GLU A 311 7.51 9.61 19.46
N SER A 312 6.62 9.21 18.55
CA SER A 312 5.94 7.91 18.59
C SER A 312 6.91 6.73 18.60
N LEU A 313 7.94 6.78 17.75
CA LEU A 313 8.97 5.75 17.66
C LEU A 313 9.85 5.68 18.93
N LEU A 314 10.42 6.83 19.33
CA LEU A 314 11.41 6.89 20.41
C LEU A 314 10.81 6.75 21.82
N SER A 315 9.54 7.13 22.00
CA SER A 315 8.83 6.91 23.27
C SER A 315 8.35 5.47 23.47
N GLY A 316 8.42 4.63 22.42
CA GLY A 316 7.95 3.25 22.47
C GLY A 316 6.45 3.08 22.25
N LYS A 317 5.69 4.15 21.96
CA LYS A 317 4.25 4.07 21.64
C LYS A 317 3.99 3.21 20.39
N ALA A 318 4.84 3.35 19.36
CA ALA A 318 4.77 2.52 18.16
C ALA A 318 4.98 1.03 18.48
N LYS A 319 5.94 0.73 19.36
CA LYS A 319 6.20 -0.63 19.84
C LYS A 319 5.00 -1.19 20.62
N GLN A 320 4.42 -0.40 21.51
CA GLN A 320 3.25 -0.81 22.29
C GLN A 320 2.08 -1.19 21.39
N SER A 321 1.84 -0.44 20.30
CA SER A 321 0.83 -0.77 19.29
C SER A 321 1.05 -2.16 18.68
N LEU A 322 2.29 -2.50 18.30
CA LEU A 322 2.66 -3.82 17.82
C LEU A 322 2.42 -4.92 18.86
N GLU A 323 2.88 -4.70 20.09
CA GLU A 323 2.76 -5.69 21.18
C GLU A 323 1.30 -6.00 21.50
N ILE A 324 0.43 -4.98 21.55
CA ILE A 324 -1.02 -5.15 21.76
C ILE A 324 -1.64 -5.96 20.61
N LEU A 325 -1.26 -5.68 19.36
CA LEU A 325 -1.79 -6.43 18.21
C LEU A 325 -1.35 -7.89 18.21
N ILE A 326 -0.10 -8.17 18.61
CA ILE A 326 0.41 -9.54 18.80
C ILE A 326 -0.34 -10.23 19.94
N GLU A 327 -0.59 -9.54 21.05
CA GLU A 327 -1.33 -10.10 22.19
C GLU A 327 -2.77 -10.47 21.80
N LEU A 328 -3.46 -9.60 21.06
CA LEU A 328 -4.80 -9.89 20.54
C LEU A 328 -4.83 -11.09 19.57
N SER A 329 -3.70 -11.38 18.91
CA SER A 329 -3.58 -12.45 17.92
C SER A 329 -3.42 -13.85 18.53
N ARG A 330 -3.24 -13.94 19.87
CA ARG A 330 -3.12 -15.19 20.62
C ARG A 330 -4.49 -15.74 21.00
#